data_AF-A0A521WXF2-F1
#
_entry.id   AF-A0A521WXF2-F1
#
_cell.length_a   1.000
_cell.length_b   1.000
_cell.length_c   1.000
_cell.angle_alpha   90.00
_cell.angle_beta   90.00
_cell.angle_gamma   90.00
#
_symmetry.space_group_name_H-M   'P 1'
#
loop_
_entity.id
_entity.type
_entity.pdbx_description
1 polymer ?
#
loop_
_entity_poly.entity_id
_entity_poly.type
_entity_poly.pdbx_seq_one_letter_code
_entity_poly.pdbx_strand_id
1 'polypeptide(L)'
;MQKVAIFADVQNIYYTTRQSYQRHFNYAAFWAQATADREVVAAFAYAIDKGDSKQQGFQQILRNIGFEVKLKPYIQRSDGSAKGDWDVGITLDVIDYAAKFDVIILLSGDGDFDLLLDKVRNTYHVATEVYGVPALTAPSLINSADRFIAIDDKLLL
;
A
#
# COMPACT_ATOMS: atom_id res chain seq x y z
N MET A 1 18.07 -14.56 1.92
CA MET A 1 17.10 -13.69 2.60
C MET A 1 16.00 -13.41 1.59
N GLN A 2 14.73 -13.47 1.98
CA GLN A 2 13.61 -13.31 1.04
C GLN A 2 13.54 -11.85 0.58
N LYS A 3 13.50 -11.61 -0.74
CA LYS A 3 13.43 -10.27 -1.34
C LYS A 3 11.98 -9.79 -1.40
N VAL A 4 11.72 -8.62 -0.82
CA VAL A 4 10.39 -8.06 -0.72
C VAL A 4 10.28 -6.69 -1.40
N ALA A 5 9.15 -6.48 -2.08
CA ALA A 5 8.69 -5.20 -2.59
C ALA A 5 7.43 -4.75 -1.85
N ILE A 6 7.38 -3.50 -1.41
CA ILE A 6 6.23 -2.94 -0.67
C ILE A 6 5.56 -1.83 -1.48
N PHE A 7 4.25 -1.90 -1.62
CA PHE A 7 3.44 -0.92 -2.34
C PHE A 7 2.30 -0.46 -1.43
N ALA A 8 2.38 0.79 -0.96
CA ALA A 8 1.43 1.33 0.01
C ALA A 8 0.48 2.36 -0.63
N ASP A 9 -0.80 2.02 -0.76
CA ASP A 9 -1.84 2.99 -1.06
C ASP A 9 -2.15 3.80 0.20
N VAL A 10 -1.47 4.93 0.34
CA VAL A 10 -1.54 5.79 1.53
C VAL A 10 -2.95 6.33 1.75
N GLN A 11 -3.70 6.59 0.66
CA GLN A 11 -5.05 7.12 0.77
C GLN A 11 -6.02 6.04 1.26
N ASN A 12 -5.98 4.86 0.65
CA ASN A 12 -6.83 3.75 1.07
C ASN A 12 -6.58 3.40 2.54
N ILE A 13 -5.32 3.27 2.95
CA ILE A 13 -4.96 2.99 4.35
C ILE A 13 -5.42 4.12 5.28
N TYR A 14 -5.25 5.39 4.91
CA TYR A 14 -5.71 6.51 5.72
C TYR A 14 -7.23 6.49 5.93
N TYR A 15 -8.02 6.34 4.86
CA TYR A 15 -9.48 6.40 4.98
C TYR A 15 -10.04 5.18 5.73
N THR A 16 -9.56 3.98 5.42
CA THR A 16 -10.05 2.75 6.05
C THR A 16 -9.73 2.69 7.54
N THR A 17 -8.51 3.05 7.96
CA THR A 17 -8.14 3.07 9.38
C THR A 17 -8.88 4.15 10.16
N ARG A 18 -9.08 5.34 9.55
CA ARG A 18 -9.89 6.39 10.16
C ARG A 18 -11.35 5.99 10.29
N GLN A 19 -11.93 5.35 9.29
CA GLN A 19 -13.33 4.94 9.31
C GLN A 19 -13.59 3.83 10.33
N SER A 20 -12.80 2.75 10.32
CA SER A 20 -13.04 1.60 11.19
C SER A 20 -12.58 1.82 12.63
N TYR A 21 -11.51 2.60 12.85
CA TYR A 21 -10.86 2.67 14.16
C TYR A 21 -10.70 4.09 14.71
N GLN A 22 -10.97 5.13 13.92
CA GLN A 22 -10.71 6.54 14.28
C GLN A 22 -9.24 6.84 14.62
N ARG A 23 -8.32 5.94 14.27
CA ARG A 23 -6.89 5.98 14.58
C ARG A 23 -6.05 6.13 13.32
N HIS A 24 -4.78 6.47 13.50
CA HIS A 24 -3.81 6.54 12.40
C HIS A 24 -3.06 5.23 12.25
N PHE A 25 -2.69 4.87 11.02
CA PHE A 25 -1.82 3.72 10.78
C PHE A 25 -0.38 3.97 11.27
N ASN A 26 0.20 2.98 11.94
CA ASN A 26 1.57 3.01 12.44
C ASN A 26 2.53 2.41 11.40
N TYR A 27 3.02 3.24 10.48
CA TYR A 27 3.96 2.83 9.43
C TYR A 27 5.28 2.28 9.97
N ALA A 28 5.74 2.71 11.16
CA ALA A 28 6.97 2.20 11.75
C ALA A 28 6.80 0.77 12.30
N ALA A 29 5.68 0.49 12.97
CA ALA A 29 5.33 -0.86 13.41
C ALA A 29 5.11 -1.79 12.22
N PHE A 30 4.40 -1.32 11.19
CA PHE A 30 4.26 -2.04 9.93
C PHE A 30 5.62 -2.37 9.32
N TRP A 31 6.51 -1.38 9.18
CA TRP A 31 7.83 -1.58 8.59
C TRP A 31 8.61 -2.66 9.34
N ALA A 32 8.73 -2.53 10.66
CA ALA A 32 9.43 -3.50 11.50
C ALA A 32 8.86 -4.93 11.34
N GLN A 33 7.55 -5.09 11.23
CA GLN A 33 6.90 -6.39 11.04
C GLN A 33 7.11 -6.92 9.61
N ALA A 34 6.86 -6.11 8.59
CA ALA A 34 6.83 -6.51 7.19
C ALA A 34 8.23 -6.83 6.64
N THR A 35 9.27 -6.22 7.22
CA THR A 35 10.67 -6.34 6.76
C THR A 35 11.52 -7.23 7.66
N ALA A 36 10.96 -7.83 8.71
CA ALA A 36 11.69 -8.74 9.58
C ALA A 36 12.29 -9.91 8.78
N ASP A 37 13.60 -10.14 8.93
CA ASP A 37 14.37 -11.18 8.24
C ASP A 37 14.25 -11.19 6.69
N ARG A 38 13.97 -10.02 6.11
CA ARG A 38 13.74 -9.83 4.67
C ARG A 38 14.65 -8.75 4.09
N GLU A 39 14.96 -8.87 2.81
CA GLU A 39 15.68 -7.86 2.04
C GLU A 39 14.67 -6.95 1.34
N VAL A 40 14.54 -5.70 1.79
CA VAL A 40 13.69 -4.71 1.12
C VAL A 40 14.41 -4.21 -0.12
N VAL A 41 13.95 -4.66 -1.29
CA VAL A 41 14.55 -4.27 -2.58
C VAL A 41 13.79 -3.08 -3.19
N ALA A 42 12.51 -2.91 -2.86
CA ALA A 42 11.72 -1.75 -3.24
C ALA A 42 10.64 -1.45 -2.18
N ALA A 43 10.37 -0.17 -1.90
CA ALA A 43 9.27 0.24 -1.04
C ALA A 43 8.71 1.59 -1.50
N PHE A 44 7.49 1.60 -2.02
CA PHE A 44 6.83 2.78 -2.54
C PHE A 44 5.62 3.16 -1.68
N ALA A 45 5.52 4.43 -1.33
CA ALA A 45 4.35 5.01 -0.70
C ALA A 45 3.68 5.98 -1.67
N TYR A 46 2.46 5.67 -2.06
CA TYR A 46 1.69 6.38 -3.06
C TYR A 46 0.75 7.39 -2.39
N ALA A 47 1.14 8.65 -2.38
CA ALA A 47 0.43 9.71 -1.68
C ALA A 47 -0.04 10.83 -2.63
N ILE A 48 -0.99 11.63 -2.15
CA ILE A 48 -1.39 12.87 -2.82
C ILE A 48 -0.60 14.05 -2.26
N ASP A 49 -0.35 15.03 -3.11
CA ASP A 49 0.25 16.29 -2.72
C ASP A 49 -0.79 17.41 -2.76
N LYS A 50 -1.23 17.85 -1.57
CA LYS A 50 -2.10 19.02 -1.39
C LYS A 50 -1.32 20.32 -1.14
N GLY A 51 0.02 20.27 -1.09
CA GLY A 51 0.87 21.43 -0.85
C GLY A 51 0.83 21.99 0.58
N ASP A 52 0.25 21.27 1.55
CA ASP A 52 0.20 21.71 2.94
C ASP A 52 1.37 21.17 3.79
N SER A 53 1.77 21.93 4.82
CA SER A 53 2.96 21.62 5.63
C SER A 53 2.80 20.35 6.48
N LYS A 54 1.58 19.97 6.85
CA LYS A 54 1.33 18.74 7.61
C LYS A 54 1.54 17.51 6.73
N GLN A 55 1.06 17.55 5.49
CA GLN A 55 1.32 16.49 4.52
C GLN A 55 2.80 16.37 4.20
N GLN A 56 3.52 17.48 4.00
CA GLN A 56 4.97 17.44 3.77
C GLN A 56 5.72 16.78 4.95
N GLY A 57 5.33 17.10 6.19
CA GLY A 57 5.89 16.45 7.38
C GLY A 57 5.61 14.95 7.42
N PHE A 58 4.39 14.52 7.10
CA PHE A 58 4.03 13.11 7.00
C PHE A 58 4.79 12.37 5.88
N GLN A 59 4.92 12.97 4.71
CA GLN A 59 5.74 12.43 3.62
C GLN A 59 7.20 12.27 4.04
N GLN A 60 7.74 13.21 4.82
CA GLN A 60 9.10 13.08 5.35
C GLN A 60 9.23 11.92 6.34
N ILE A 61 8.22 11.68 7.18
CA ILE A 61 8.19 10.51 8.06
C ILE A 61 8.27 9.22 7.24
N LEU A 62 7.47 9.08 6.17
CA LEU A 62 7.51 7.91 5.29
C LEU A 62 8.91 7.70 4.66
N ARG A 63 9.54 8.79 4.19
CA ARG A 63 10.92 8.73 3.66
C ARG A 63 11.92 8.28 4.71
N ASN A 64 11.81 8.79 5.94
CA ASN A 64 12.70 8.40 7.04
C ASN A 64 12.52 6.94 7.46
N ILE A 65 11.32 6.36 7.28
CA ILE A 65 11.06 4.94 7.53
C ILE A 65 11.75 4.06 6.47
N GLY A 66 11.84 4.53 5.24
CA GLY A 66 12.50 3.80 4.14
C GLY A 66 11.69 3.75 2.84
N PHE A 67 10.54 4.43 2.77
CA PHE A 67 9.75 4.49 1.54
C PHE A 67 10.29 5.53 0.56
N GLU A 68 10.29 5.19 -0.72
CA GLU A 68 10.25 6.17 -1.80
C GLU A 68 8.80 6.69 -1.94
N VAL A 69 8.61 7.98 -1.64
CA VAL A 69 7.28 8.60 -1.70
C VAL A 69 6.99 9.10 -3.10
N LYS A 70 6.01 8.47 -3.76
CA LYS A 70 5.49 8.89 -5.07
C LYS A 70 4.29 9.80 -4.87
N LEU A 71 4.38 11.01 -5.42
CA LEU A 71 3.37 12.07 -5.24
C LEU A 71 2.57 12.30 -6.52
N LYS A 72 1.25 12.31 -6.39
CA LYS A 72 0.33 12.73 -7.44
C LYS A 72 -0.23 14.10 -7.09
N PRO A 73 -0.19 15.09 -8.01
CA PRO A 73 -0.76 16.40 -7.76
C PRO A 73 -2.25 16.28 -7.42
N TYR A 74 -2.70 16.95 -6.35
CA TYR A 74 -4.12 17.05 -6.07
C TYR A 74 -4.80 17.96 -7.09
N ILE A 75 -5.59 17.40 -8.00
CA ILE A 75 -6.36 18.15 -8.99
C ILE A 75 -7.84 18.09 -8.61
N GLN A 76 -8.38 19.22 -8.16
CA GLN A 76 -9.81 19.40 -7.99
C GLN A 76 -10.42 19.74 -9.36
N ARG A 77 -11.27 18.85 -9.90
CA ARG A 77 -11.98 19.16 -11.15
C ARG A 77 -13.01 20.27 -10.91
N SER A 78 -13.37 20.96 -11.98
CA SER A 78 -14.46 21.94 -12.00
C SER A 78 -15.83 21.36 -11.63
N ASP A 79 -16.00 20.03 -11.73
CA ASP A 79 -17.20 19.29 -11.32
C ASP A 79 -17.16 18.81 -9.85
N GLY A 80 -16.11 19.15 -9.09
CA GLY A 80 -15.94 18.74 -7.70
C GLY A 80 -15.51 17.29 -7.48
N SER A 81 -15.36 16.48 -8.54
CA SER A 81 -14.82 15.13 -8.42
C SER A 81 -13.32 15.16 -8.14
N ALA A 82 -12.88 14.41 -7.12
CA ALA A 82 -11.47 14.14 -6.91
C ALA A 82 -11.02 13.17 -8.02
N LYS A 83 -10.07 13.58 -8.86
CA LYS A 83 -9.41 12.64 -9.78
C LYS A 83 -8.13 12.14 -9.14
N GLY A 84 -7.90 10.83 -9.23
CA GLY A 84 -6.55 10.26 -9.20
C GLY A 84 -6.25 9.44 -7.96
N ASP A 85 -6.93 8.31 -7.81
CA ASP A 85 -6.35 7.14 -7.16
C ASP A 85 -4.99 6.78 -7.77
N TRP A 86 -4.27 5.92 -7.08
CA TRP A 86 -2.97 5.47 -7.52
C TRP A 86 -3.03 4.12 -8.24
N ASP A 87 -4.22 3.59 -8.50
CA ASP A 87 -4.44 2.19 -8.88
C ASP A 87 -3.65 1.78 -10.11
N VAL A 88 -3.72 2.60 -11.16
CA VAL A 88 -2.94 2.38 -12.40
C VAL A 88 -1.43 2.46 -12.14
N GLY A 89 -0.99 3.44 -11.34
CA GLY A 89 0.44 3.63 -11.05
C GLY A 89 1.01 2.50 -10.19
N ILE A 90 0.27 2.08 -9.16
CA ILE A 90 0.58 0.92 -8.33
C ILE A 90 0.64 -0.33 -9.20
N THR A 91 -0.37 -0.57 -10.03
CA THR A 91 -0.43 -1.73 -10.93
C THR A 91 0.79 -1.82 -11.84
N LEU A 92 1.17 -0.70 -12.48
CA LEU A 92 2.32 -0.65 -13.37
C LEU A 92 3.63 -0.96 -12.62
N ASP A 93 3.86 -0.29 -11.49
CA ASP A 93 5.05 -0.54 -10.69
C ASP A 93 5.09 -2.01 -10.21
N VAL A 94 4.00 -2.54 -9.65
CA VAL A 94 3.94 -3.93 -9.19
C VAL A 94 4.32 -4.92 -10.29
N ILE A 95 3.83 -4.72 -11.53
CA ILE A 95 4.17 -5.59 -12.67
C ILE A 95 5.63 -5.44 -13.10
N ASP A 96 6.15 -4.20 -13.18
CA ASP A 96 7.56 -3.93 -13.53
C ASP A 96 8.55 -4.54 -12.52
N TYR A 97 8.06 -4.69 -11.29
CA TYR A 97 8.80 -5.28 -10.20
C TYR A 97 8.59 -6.79 -10.10
N ALA A 98 7.41 -7.35 -10.37
CA ALA A 98 7.06 -8.76 -10.13
C ALA A 98 8.15 -9.77 -10.53
N ALA A 99 8.81 -9.63 -11.68
CA ALA A 99 9.85 -10.57 -12.10
C ALA A 99 11.15 -10.57 -11.27
N LYS A 100 11.31 -9.69 -10.26
CA LYS A 100 12.57 -9.45 -9.55
C LYS A 100 12.52 -9.77 -8.04
N PHE A 101 11.37 -10.16 -7.50
CA PHE A 101 11.17 -10.35 -6.05
C PHE A 101 10.55 -11.70 -5.74
N ASP A 102 10.72 -12.12 -4.48
CA ASP A 102 10.10 -13.33 -3.97
C ASP A 102 8.72 -13.04 -3.39
N VAL A 103 8.52 -11.82 -2.87
CA VAL A 103 7.26 -11.38 -2.22
C VAL A 103 6.89 -9.96 -2.63
N ILE A 104 5.62 -9.76 -2.93
CA ILE A 104 4.99 -8.45 -3.07
C ILE A 104 4.06 -8.23 -1.87
N ILE A 105 4.25 -7.10 -1.17
CA ILE A 105 3.35 -6.63 -0.12
C ILE A 105 2.54 -5.45 -0.65
N LEU A 106 1.22 -5.57 -0.63
CA LEU A 106 0.29 -4.49 -0.95
C LEU A 106 -0.40 -4.02 0.34
N LEU A 107 -0.28 -2.73 0.67
CA LEU A 107 -1.14 -2.11 1.69
C LEU A 107 -2.31 -1.43 0.97
N SER A 108 -3.43 -2.14 0.88
CA SER A 108 -4.70 -1.63 0.39
C SER A 108 -5.83 -2.60 0.76
N GLY A 109 -7.04 -2.06 0.90
CA GLY A 109 -8.28 -2.81 0.98
C GLY A 109 -9.04 -2.92 -0.36
N ASP A 110 -8.52 -2.31 -1.43
CA ASP A 110 -9.25 -2.12 -2.69
C ASP A 110 -9.35 -3.40 -3.54
N GLY A 111 -10.58 -3.78 -3.88
CA GLY A 111 -10.87 -4.94 -4.71
C GLY A 111 -10.32 -4.84 -6.13
N ASP A 112 -10.11 -3.63 -6.65
CA ASP A 112 -9.62 -3.42 -8.02
C ASP A 112 -8.18 -3.97 -8.24
N PHE A 113 -7.45 -4.28 -7.15
CA PHE A 113 -6.15 -4.95 -7.20
C PHE A 113 -6.21 -6.48 -7.24
N ASP A 114 -7.39 -7.12 -7.19
CA ASP A 114 -7.50 -8.58 -7.19
C ASP A 114 -6.90 -9.22 -8.46
N LEU A 115 -7.23 -8.68 -9.64
CA LEU A 115 -6.69 -9.08 -10.93
C LEU A 115 -5.17 -8.87 -11.01
N LEU A 116 -4.65 -7.85 -10.34
CA LEU A 116 -3.21 -7.61 -10.24
C LEU A 116 -2.53 -8.73 -9.45
N LEU A 117 -3.05 -9.09 -8.27
CA LEU A 117 -2.46 -10.16 -7.46
C LEU A 117 -2.55 -11.51 -8.16
N ASP A 118 -3.67 -11.81 -8.82
CA ASP A 118 -3.81 -13.03 -9.61
C ASP A 118 -2.85 -13.06 -10.80
N LYS A 119 -2.62 -11.93 -11.47
CA LYS A 119 -1.63 -11.82 -12.55
C LYS A 119 -0.22 -12.09 -12.03
N VAL A 120 0.14 -11.47 -10.90
CA VAL A 120 1.45 -11.62 -10.23
C VAL A 120 1.69 -13.09 -9.88
N ARG A 121 0.75 -13.72 -9.18
CA ARG A 121 0.84 -15.13 -8.77
C ARG A 121 0.91 -16.08 -9.96
N ASN A 122 0.03 -15.94 -10.94
CA ASN A 122 -0.11 -16.91 -12.03
C ASN A 122 0.98 -16.77 -13.10
N THR A 123 1.47 -15.55 -13.35
CA THR A 123 2.47 -15.30 -14.41
C THR A 123 3.89 -15.32 -13.89
N TYR A 124 4.14 -14.74 -12.70
CA TYR A 124 5.49 -14.54 -12.19
C TYR A 124 5.82 -15.47 -11.02
N HIS A 125 4.83 -16.21 -10.50
CA HIS A 125 5.00 -17.14 -9.37
C HIS A 125 5.58 -16.47 -8.11
N VAL A 126 5.23 -15.20 -7.90
CA VAL A 126 5.64 -14.40 -6.74
C VAL A 126 4.56 -14.49 -5.68
N ALA A 127 4.96 -14.63 -4.41
CA ALA A 127 4.02 -14.67 -3.31
C ALA A 127 3.46 -13.27 -3.00
N THR A 128 2.18 -13.17 -2.66
CA THR A 128 1.49 -11.90 -2.38
C THR A 128 1.00 -11.82 -0.94
N GLU A 129 1.34 -10.74 -0.25
CA GLU A 129 0.83 -10.41 1.07
C GLU A 129 0.00 -9.12 1.00
N VAL A 130 -1.22 -9.13 1.55
CA VAL A 130 -2.08 -7.94 1.63
C VAL A 130 -2.22 -7.51 3.08
N TYR A 131 -1.98 -6.23 3.34
CA TYR A 131 -2.29 -5.57 4.59
C TYR A 131 -3.50 -4.67 4.38
N GLY A 132 -4.60 -4.96 5.08
CA GLY A 132 -5.85 -4.22 4.95
C GLY A 132 -6.68 -4.22 6.23
N VAL A 133 -7.56 -3.23 6.35
CA VAL A 133 -8.56 -3.18 7.43
C VAL A 133 -9.64 -4.23 7.13
N PRO A 134 -9.82 -5.29 7.93
CA PRO A 134 -10.64 -6.45 7.54
C PRO A 134 -12.08 -6.10 7.16
N ALA A 135 -12.71 -5.17 7.90
CA ALA A 135 -14.08 -4.75 7.65
C ALA A 135 -14.26 -3.92 6.37
N LEU A 136 -13.16 -3.40 5.80
CA LEU A 136 -13.13 -2.52 4.63
C LEU A 136 -12.17 -3.02 3.54
N THR A 137 -11.84 -4.32 3.58
CA THR A 137 -11.05 -4.99 2.53
C THR A 137 -11.99 -5.84 1.69
N ALA A 138 -11.89 -5.74 0.37
CA ALA A 138 -12.67 -6.54 -0.54
C ALA A 138 -12.38 -8.05 -0.35
N PRO A 139 -13.42 -8.91 -0.21
CA PRO A 139 -13.20 -10.36 -0.11
C PRO A 139 -12.47 -10.95 -1.31
N SER A 140 -12.65 -10.39 -2.52
CA SER A 140 -11.92 -10.84 -3.71
C SER A 140 -10.42 -10.62 -3.56
N LEU A 141 -9.99 -9.44 -3.11
CA LEU A 141 -8.58 -9.14 -2.84
C LEU A 141 -7.98 -10.09 -1.80
N ILE A 142 -8.71 -10.39 -0.71
CA ILE A 142 -8.26 -11.33 0.32
C ILE A 142 -8.03 -12.72 -0.29
N ASN A 143 -8.94 -13.18 -1.15
CA ASN A 143 -8.85 -14.48 -1.81
C ASN A 143 -7.73 -14.51 -2.87
N SER A 144 -7.46 -13.39 -3.54
CA SER A 144 -6.37 -13.27 -4.52
C SER A 144 -5.00 -13.06 -3.88
N ALA A 145 -4.90 -12.85 -2.56
CA ALA A 145 -3.64 -12.79 -1.82
C ALA A 145 -3.22 -14.18 -1.30
N ASP A 146 -1.92 -14.48 -1.24
CA ASP A 146 -1.44 -15.71 -0.58
C ASP A 146 -1.52 -15.60 0.94
N ARG A 147 -1.39 -14.38 1.46
CA ARG A 147 -1.56 -14.07 2.87
C ARG A 147 -2.26 -12.75 3.05
N PHE A 148 -3.30 -12.75 3.87
CA PHE A 148 -3.90 -11.52 4.37
C PHE A 148 -3.46 -11.24 5.82
N ILE A 149 -3.03 -10.02 6.08
CA ILE A 149 -2.62 -9.54 7.39
C ILE A 149 -3.55 -8.39 7.78
N ALA A 150 -4.34 -8.61 8.83
CA ALA A 150 -5.27 -7.61 9.33
C ALA A 150 -4.52 -6.38 9.88
N ILE A 151 -4.98 -5.19 9.50
CA ILE A 151 -4.66 -3.96 10.20
C ILE A 151 -5.55 -3.88 11.43
N ASP A 152 -4.94 -4.12 12.60
CA ASP A 152 -5.57 -4.10 13.92
C ASP A 152 -4.77 -3.23 14.91
N ASP A 153 -5.08 -3.32 16.20
CA ASP A 153 -4.48 -2.49 17.25
C ASP A 153 -2.94 -2.45 17.25
N LYS A 154 -2.26 -3.51 16.78
CA LYS A 154 -0.78 -3.55 16.74
C LYS A 154 -0.19 -2.62 15.69
N LEU A 155 -0.98 -2.27 14.68
CA LEU A 155 -0.59 -1.43 13.55
C LEU A 155 -1.25 -0.05 13.58
N LEU A 156 -1.80 0.36 14.72
CA LEU A 156 -2.47 1.64 14.90
C LEU A 156 -1.76 2.49 15.98
N LEU A 157 -1.81 3.81 15.81
CA LEU A 157 -1.39 4.83 16.78
C LEU A 157 -2.56 5.18 17.70
#